data_AF-A0A2D6E290-F1
#
_entry.id   AF-A0A2D6E290-F1
#
_cell.length_a   1.000
_cell.length_b   1.000
_cell.length_c   1.000
_cell.angle_alpha   90.00
_cell.angle_beta   90.00
_cell.angle_gamma   90.00
#
_symmetry.space_group_name_H-M   'P 1'
#
loop_
_entity.id
_entity.type
_entity.pdbx_description
1 polymer ?
#
loop_
_entity_poly.entity_id
_entity_poly.type
_entity_poly.pdbx_seq_one_letter_code
_entity_poly.pdbx_strand_id
1 'polypeptide(L)'
;MNNSIEPVEEVSTQVESQPVEQPLSSTVEPPKRGRPKINVDWPEGRFTFNMLTDKNVLSSSSLRKKMRLELKRGGLVKVDTLRTAFGRPQNIYSKNS
;
A
#
# COMPACT_ATOMS: atom_id res chain seq x y z
N MET A 1 6.32 -60.23 -9.71
CA MET A 1 6.84 -59.18 -8.81
C MET A 1 5.67 -58.72 -7.98
N ASN A 2 5.60 -59.21 -6.75
CA ASN A 2 4.45 -59.06 -5.86
C ASN A 2 4.75 -57.87 -4.94
N ASN A 3 3.93 -56.83 -4.98
CA ASN A 3 3.98 -55.75 -3.99
C ASN A 3 2.70 -55.77 -3.17
N SER A 4 2.78 -56.43 -2.00
CA SER A 4 1.89 -56.20 -0.87
C SER A 4 2.17 -54.80 -0.32
N ILE A 5 1.12 -53.99 -0.21
CA ILE A 5 1.14 -52.72 0.52
C ILE A 5 0.03 -52.85 1.57
N GLU A 6 0.44 -52.96 2.83
CA GLU A 6 -0.46 -52.92 3.99
C GLU A 6 -0.86 -51.46 4.29
N PRO A 7 -2.12 -51.17 4.63
CA PRO A 7 -2.53 -49.86 5.12
C PRO A 7 -2.28 -49.75 6.64
N VAL A 8 -1.44 -48.79 7.01
CA VAL A 8 -1.21 -48.35 8.39
C VAL A 8 -2.41 -47.57 8.92
N GLU A 9 -2.88 -47.97 10.10
CA GLU A 9 -3.91 -47.30 10.88
C GLU A 9 -3.40 -45.95 11.42
N GLU A 10 -4.19 -44.88 11.25
CA GLU A 10 -3.93 -43.60 11.93
C GLU A 10 -5.10 -43.33 12.91
N VAL A 11 -4.79 -43.54 14.19
CA VAL A 11 -5.67 -43.28 15.33
C VAL A 11 -5.86 -41.78 15.52
N SER A 12 -7.12 -41.37 15.48
CA SER A 12 -7.62 -40.02 15.75
C SER A 12 -8.01 -39.90 17.22
N THR A 13 -7.47 -38.94 17.99
CA THR A 13 -8.20 -38.33 19.13
C THR A 13 -7.65 -36.94 19.52
N GLN A 14 -8.40 -35.93 19.07
CA GLN A 14 -8.87 -34.71 19.75
C GLN A 14 -7.99 -34.06 20.86
N VAL A 15 -7.52 -32.84 20.57
CA VAL A 15 -6.99 -31.89 21.55
C VAL A 15 -8.05 -30.81 21.81
N GLU A 16 -8.72 -30.86 22.95
CA GLU A 16 -9.66 -29.83 23.40
C GLU A 16 -8.89 -28.71 24.12
N SER A 17 -8.86 -27.51 23.53
CA SER A 17 -8.17 -26.33 24.07
C SER A 17 -9.22 -25.30 24.49
N GLN A 18 -9.33 -25.03 25.79
CA GLN A 18 -10.18 -23.96 26.32
C GLN A 18 -9.61 -22.57 25.97
N PRO A 19 -10.45 -21.56 25.70
CA PRO A 19 -9.99 -20.19 25.48
C PRO A 19 -9.80 -19.47 26.82
N VAL A 20 -8.55 -19.26 27.23
CA VAL A 20 -8.22 -18.34 28.34
C VAL A 20 -8.19 -16.92 27.78
N GLU A 21 -9.15 -16.11 28.18
CA GLU A 21 -9.27 -14.69 27.85
C GLU A 21 -8.00 -13.94 28.26
N GLN A 22 -7.25 -13.43 27.28
CA GLN A 22 -6.11 -12.57 27.52
C GLN A 22 -6.57 -11.11 27.65
N PRO A 23 -6.10 -10.34 28.66
CA PRO A 23 -6.42 -8.93 28.77
C PRO A 23 -5.75 -8.14 27.62
N LEU A 24 -6.53 -7.28 26.96
CA LEU A 24 -6.08 -6.30 25.97
C LEU A 24 -5.06 -5.34 26.59
N SER A 25 -3.78 -5.74 26.55
CA SER A 25 -2.66 -4.83 26.81
C SER A 25 -2.60 -3.83 25.65
N SER A 26 -3.13 -2.64 25.88
CA SER A 26 -3.01 -1.50 24.96
C SER A 26 -1.57 -0.99 25.00
N THR A 27 -0.69 -1.70 24.31
CA THR A 27 0.70 -1.32 24.14
C THR A 27 0.75 -0.05 23.30
N VAL A 28 0.89 1.11 23.96
CA VAL A 28 1.27 2.36 23.30
C VAL A 28 2.73 2.18 22.89
N GLU A 29 2.96 1.73 21.65
CA GLU A 29 4.33 1.55 21.16
C GLU A 29 5.09 2.89 21.20
N PRO A 30 6.32 2.92 21.72
CA PRO A 30 7.13 4.13 21.72
C PRO A 30 7.34 4.61 20.26
N PRO A 31 7.43 5.93 20.01
CA PRO A 31 7.59 6.46 18.68
C PRO A 31 8.88 5.90 18.05
N LYS A 32 8.71 5.02 17.05
CA LYS A 32 9.83 4.47 16.27
C LYS A 32 10.62 5.64 15.68
N ARG A 33 11.88 5.78 16.08
CA ARG A 33 12.82 6.73 15.48
C ARG A 33 12.94 6.40 13.99
N GLY A 34 12.57 7.35 13.13
CA GLY A 34 12.54 7.16 11.68
C GLY A 34 12.42 8.49 10.94
N ARG A 35 12.57 8.44 9.61
CA ARG A 35 12.43 9.63 8.74
C ARG A 35 11.07 10.29 9.00
N PRO A 36 11.00 11.61 9.18
CA PRO A 36 9.74 12.31 9.43
C PRO A 36 8.71 12.00 8.34
N LYS A 37 7.47 11.70 8.77
CA LYS A 37 6.34 11.48 7.87
C LYS A 37 5.90 12.81 7.29
N ILE A 38 6.51 13.21 6.19
CA ILE A 38 6.10 14.40 5.43
C ILE A 38 4.80 14.05 4.70
N ASN A 39 3.76 14.88 4.78
CA ASN A 39 2.56 14.73 3.94
C ASN A 39 2.77 15.41 2.58
N VAL A 40 2.10 14.92 1.54
CA VAL A 40 2.11 15.58 0.23
C VAL A 40 0.87 16.43 0.16
N ASP A 41 1.06 17.71 -0.11
CA ASP A 41 -0.04 18.59 -0.47
C ASP A 41 -0.45 18.32 -1.93
N TRP A 42 -1.70 17.87 -2.11
CA TRP A 42 -2.24 17.52 -3.42
C TRP A 42 -3.04 18.70 -3.96
N PRO A 43 -2.72 19.22 -5.16
CA PRO A 43 -3.49 20.32 -5.74
C PRO A 43 -4.98 19.96 -5.89
N GLU A 44 -5.87 20.87 -5.52
CA GLU A 44 -7.33 20.69 -5.66
C GLU A 44 -7.78 20.64 -7.13
N GLY A 45 -6.98 21.17 -8.05
CA GLY A 45 -7.26 21.15 -9.50
C GLY A 45 -6.60 19.99 -10.26
N ARG A 46 -6.65 20.07 -11.59
CA ARG A 46 -5.93 19.15 -12.48
C ARG A 46 -4.43 19.45 -12.47
N PHE A 47 -3.60 18.44 -12.24
CA PHE A 47 -2.14 18.59 -12.22
C PHE A 47 -1.41 17.42 -12.88
N THR A 48 -0.23 17.68 -13.42
CA THR A 48 0.69 16.60 -13.87
C THR A 48 1.72 16.30 -12.80
N PHE A 49 2.38 15.14 -12.91
CA PHE A 49 3.44 14.76 -11.99
C PHE A 49 4.60 15.79 -11.95
N ASN A 50 4.92 16.41 -13.08
CA ASN A 50 5.98 17.41 -13.15
C ASN A 50 5.61 18.69 -12.39
N MET A 51 4.36 19.16 -12.50
CA MET A 51 3.90 20.31 -11.72
C MET A 51 3.97 20.04 -10.21
N LEU A 52 3.75 18.78 -9.80
CA LEU A 52 3.87 18.38 -8.40
C LEU A 52 5.33 18.35 -7.93
N THR A 53 6.27 17.90 -8.76
CA THR A 53 7.70 17.87 -8.38
C THR A 53 8.26 19.26 -8.15
N ASP A 54 7.82 20.25 -8.90
CA ASP A 54 8.34 21.62 -8.79
C ASP A 54 7.85 22.34 -7.52
N LYS A 55 6.69 21.91 -6.99
CA LYS A 55 6.03 22.53 -5.82
C LYS A 55 6.29 21.79 -4.50
N ASN A 56 6.99 20.66 -4.52
CA ASN A 56 7.17 19.82 -3.33
C ASN A 56 8.65 19.60 -3.02
N VAL A 57 8.99 19.55 -1.72
CA VAL A 57 10.38 19.33 -1.24
C VAL A 57 10.80 17.85 -1.35
N LEU A 58 9.85 16.96 -1.65
CA LEU A 58 10.10 15.52 -1.75
C LEU A 58 10.74 15.14 -3.08
N SER A 59 11.67 14.18 -3.03
CA SER A 59 12.24 13.61 -4.26
C SER A 59 11.17 12.98 -5.15
N SER A 60 11.38 13.02 -6.47
CA SER A 60 10.42 12.48 -7.45
C SER A 60 10.08 11.00 -7.19
N SER A 61 11.05 10.21 -6.74
CA SER A 61 10.80 8.80 -6.35
C SER A 61 9.83 8.69 -5.17
N SER A 62 10.02 9.53 -4.13
CA SER A 62 9.13 9.58 -2.97
C SER A 62 7.73 10.04 -3.35
N LEU A 63 7.62 11.07 -4.20
CA LEU A 63 6.34 11.55 -4.72
C LEU A 63 5.61 10.47 -5.51
N ARG A 64 6.28 9.76 -6.43
CA ARG A 64 5.65 8.66 -7.19
C ARG A 64 5.13 7.55 -6.28
N LYS A 65 5.88 7.20 -5.23
CA LYS A 65 5.43 6.19 -4.25
C LYS A 65 4.15 6.65 -3.55
N LYS A 66 4.10 7.88 -3.06
CA LYS A 66 2.92 8.42 -2.39
C LYS A 66 1.73 8.60 -3.33
N MET A 67 1.97 9.09 -4.53
CA MET A 67 0.92 9.23 -5.56
C MET A 67 0.31 7.87 -5.90
N ARG A 68 1.12 6.81 -6.03
CA ARG A 68 0.63 5.44 -6.22
C ARG A 68 -0.20 4.93 -5.03
N LEU A 69 0.12 5.33 -3.80
CA LEU A 69 -0.68 4.97 -2.63
C LEU A 69 -2.04 5.66 -2.67
N GLU A 70 -2.07 6.96 -2.97
CA GLU A 70 -3.33 7.72 -3.04
C GLU A 70 -4.22 7.28 -4.23
N LEU A 71 -3.63 6.93 -5.37
CA LEU A 71 -4.37 6.32 -6.48
C LEU A 71 -5.01 4.97 -6.08
N LYS A 72 -4.31 4.15 -5.28
CA LYS A 72 -4.85 2.88 -4.79
C LYS A 72 -5.92 3.05 -3.72
N ARG A 73 -5.78 4.07 -2.88
CA ARG A 73 -6.74 4.42 -1.83
C ARG A 73 -7.97 5.14 -2.36
N GLY A 74 -7.91 5.62 -3.60
CA GLY A 74 -8.96 6.42 -4.22
C GLY A 74 -8.97 7.88 -3.80
N GLY A 75 -7.88 8.42 -3.22
CA GLY A 75 -7.74 9.85 -2.93
C GLY A 75 -7.33 10.70 -4.14
N LEU A 76 -6.77 10.06 -5.17
CA LEU A 76 -6.47 10.66 -6.47
C LEU A 76 -7.07 9.83 -7.60
N VAL A 77 -7.42 10.47 -8.70
CA VAL A 77 -7.86 9.82 -9.94
C VAL A 77 -7.04 10.32 -11.12
N LYS A 78 -6.71 9.42 -12.06
CA LYS A 78 -6.17 9.81 -13.36
C LYS A 78 -7.33 10.28 -14.24
N VAL A 79 -7.31 11.56 -14.62
CA VAL A 79 -8.41 12.19 -15.37
C VAL A 79 -8.13 12.16 -16.88
N ASP A 80 -6.89 12.40 -17.29
CA ASP A 80 -6.56 12.55 -18.70
C ASP A 80 -5.06 12.29 -18.95
N THR A 81 -4.63 12.38 -20.21
CA THR A 81 -3.23 12.31 -20.64
C THR A 81 -2.92 13.47 -21.58
N LEU A 82 -2.04 14.38 -21.13
CA LEU A 82 -1.51 15.47 -21.94
C LEU A 82 -0.53 14.92 -22.98
N ARG A 83 -0.87 15.07 -24.26
CA ARG A 83 0.04 14.75 -25.36
C ARG A 83 1.04 15.89 -25.55
N THR A 84 2.32 15.59 -25.39
CA THR A 84 3.40 16.57 -25.61
C THR A 84 3.83 16.55 -27.08
N ALA A 85 4.30 17.69 -27.59
CA ALA A 85 4.84 17.76 -28.96
C ALA A 85 6.10 16.89 -29.13
N PHE A 86 6.89 16.78 -28.06
CA PHE A 86 8.08 15.94 -27.99
C PHE A 86 8.09 15.14 -26.69
N GLY A 87 8.61 13.92 -26.72
CA GLY A 87 8.78 13.07 -25.54
C GLY A 87 7.55 12.25 -25.15
N ARG A 88 7.54 11.79 -23.89
CA ARG A 88 6.47 10.91 -23.36
C ARG A 88 5.25 11.72 -22.96
N PRO A 89 4.03 11.28 -23.32
CA PRO A 89 2.79 11.87 -22.81
C PRO A 89 2.75 11.89 -21.27
N GLN A 90 2.13 12.92 -20.71
CA GLN A 90 2.04 13.10 -19.26
C GLN A 90 0.63 12.82 -18.77
N ASN A 91 0.50 12.05 -17.69
CA ASN A 91 -0.79 11.84 -17.06
C ASN A 91 -1.22 13.08 -16.27
N ILE A 92 -2.51 13.41 -16.37
CA ILE A 92 -3.18 14.43 -15.57
C ILE A 92 -3.96 13.74 -14.46
N TYR A 93 -3.77 14.23 -13.23
CA TYR A 93 -4.40 13.73 -12.02
C TYR A 93 -5.25 14.82 -11.38
N SER A 94 -6.22 14.41 -10.58
CA SER A 94 -7.05 15.29 -9.73
C SER A 94 -7.30 14.59 -8.41
N LYS A 95 -7.57 15.38 -7.37
CA LYS A 95 -8.10 14.87 -6.11
C LYS A 95 -9.50 14.30 -6.34
N ASN A 96 -9.76 13.12 -5.76
CA ASN A 96 -11.07 12.50 -5.75
C ASN A 96 -11.81 13.05 -4.52
N SER A 97 -12.52 14.15 -4.70
CA SER A 97 -13.25 14.79 -3.61
C SER A 97 -14.69 14.32 -3.55
#